data_AF-A0A958Z8S7-F1
#
_entry.id   AF-A0A958Z8S7-F1
#
_cell.length_a   1.000
_cell.length_b   1.000
_cell.length_c   1.000
_cell.angle_alpha   90.00
_cell.angle_beta   90.00
_cell.angle_gamma   90.00
#
_symmetry.space_group_name_H-M   'P 1'
#
loop_
_entity.id
_entity.type
_entity.pdbx_description
1 polymer ?
#
loop_
_entity_poly.entity_id
_entity_poly.type
_entity_poly.pdbx_seq_one_letter_code
_entity_poly.pdbx_strand_id
1 'polypeptide(L)'
;MKNSILPNIQEAKKNSKKLLAILLDPEKVLSDAIPEMAATIARAANYIFVGGSTVANGKTEALVSVLKKYSNLPIVLFPGDYTQITDKANAILFLSLLSGDNPEYLIRQQLKS
;
A
#
# COMPACT_ATOMS: atom_id res chain seq x y z
N MET A 1 -3.88 18.93 -7.20
CA MET A 1 -4.15 18.98 -5.75
C MET A 1 -3.68 17.67 -5.14
N LYS A 2 -2.83 17.69 -4.10
CA LYS A 2 -2.47 16.48 -3.36
C LYS A 2 -3.74 15.99 -2.67
N ASN A 3 -4.44 15.01 -3.27
CA ASN A 3 -5.59 14.38 -2.64
C ASN A 3 -5.08 13.65 -1.40
N SER A 4 -5.19 14.30 -0.24
CA SER A 4 -4.80 13.74 1.04
C SER A 4 -5.67 12.52 1.34
N ILE A 5 -5.04 11.36 1.48
CA ILE A 5 -5.73 10.06 1.58
C ILE A 5 -6.59 9.96 2.84
N LEU A 6 -6.09 10.44 3.98
CA LEU A 6 -6.81 10.38 5.26
C LEU A 6 -8.11 11.21 5.25
N PRO A 7 -8.12 12.49 4.82
CA PRO A 7 -9.37 13.24 4.68
C PRO A 7 -10.39 12.59 3.75
N ASN A 8 -9.95 11.99 2.63
CA ASN A 8 -10.86 11.26 1.73
C ASN A 8 -11.54 10.06 2.44
N ILE A 9 -10.78 9.31 3.26
CA ILE A 9 -11.33 8.20 4.05
C ILE A 9 -12.32 8.71 5.11
N GLN A 10 -11.99 9.82 5.79
CA GLN A 10 -12.84 10.44 6.80
C GLN A 10 -14.16 10.96 6.19
N GLU A 11 -14.09 11.60 5.02
CA GLU A 11 -15.26 12.08 4.28
C GLU A 11 -16.14 10.92 3.80
N ALA A 12 -15.53 9.88 3.21
CA ALA A 12 -16.28 8.69 2.78
C ALA A 12 -17.02 8.04 3.97
N LYS A 13 -16.37 7.93 5.13
CA LYS A 13 -17.00 7.47 6.37
C LYS A 13 -18.18 8.35 6.77
N LYS A 14 -18.02 9.68 6.79
CA LYS A 14 -19.08 10.64 7.14
C LYS A 14 -20.30 10.48 6.21
N ASN A 15 -20.05 10.24 4.93
CA ASN A 15 -21.08 10.11 3.90
C ASN A 15 -21.56 8.67 3.69
N SER A 16 -21.19 7.72 4.55
CA SER A 16 -21.51 6.28 4.41
C SER A 16 -21.09 5.66 3.06
N LYS A 17 -20.14 6.27 2.37
CA LYS A 17 -19.60 5.78 1.10
C LYS A 17 -18.57 4.69 1.38
N LYS A 18 -18.79 3.49 0.83
CA LYS A 18 -17.84 2.39 0.91
C LYS A 18 -16.64 2.66 0.00
N LEU A 19 -15.47 2.28 0.48
CA LEU A 19 -14.21 2.35 -0.25
C LEU A 19 -13.66 0.93 -0.41
N LEU A 20 -13.02 0.67 -1.55
CA LEU A 20 -12.35 -0.59 -1.84
C LEU A 20 -10.86 -0.35 -2.06
N ALA A 21 -10.03 -1.17 -1.42
CA ALA A 21 -8.60 -1.24 -1.68
C ALA A 21 -8.25 -2.65 -2.14
N ILE A 22 -7.42 -2.76 -3.18
CA ILE A 22 -6.86 -4.05 -3.63
C ILE A 22 -5.44 -4.15 -3.12
N LEU A 23 -5.14 -5.21 -2.36
CA LEU A 23 -3.81 -5.49 -1.83
C LEU A 23 -3.03 -6.35 -2.83
N LEU A 24 -1.86 -5.85 -3.22
CA LEU A 24 -0.92 -6.54 -4.10
C LEU A 24 0.34 -6.92 -3.32
N ASP A 25 0.66 -8.21 -3.37
CA ASP A 25 1.85 -8.79 -2.76
C ASP A 25 3.03 -8.69 -3.74
N PRO A 26 4.11 -7.94 -3.44
CA PRO A 26 5.26 -7.77 -4.33
C PRO A 26 5.94 -9.09 -4.74
N GLU A 27 5.81 -10.15 -3.95
CA GLU A 27 6.38 -11.45 -4.29
C GLU A 27 5.62 -12.18 -5.40
N LYS A 28 4.32 -11.91 -5.53
CA LYS A 28 3.42 -12.69 -6.40
C LYS A 28 3.09 -11.99 -7.73
N VAL A 29 3.47 -10.72 -7.87
CA VAL A 29 2.84 -9.81 -8.86
C VAL A 29 3.80 -9.27 -9.92
N LEU A 30 5.11 -9.49 -9.80
CA LEU A 30 6.06 -9.08 -10.83
C LEU A 30 5.95 -10.00 -12.07
N SER A 31 5.05 -9.65 -12.99
CA SER A 31 4.86 -10.32 -14.29
C SER A 31 4.48 -9.31 -15.38
N ASP A 32 4.51 -9.74 -16.64
CA ASP A 32 4.14 -8.91 -17.80
C ASP A 32 2.65 -8.50 -17.82
N ALA A 33 1.83 -9.06 -16.91
CA ALA A 33 0.39 -8.80 -16.82
C ALA A 33 0.02 -7.55 -16.00
N ILE A 34 1.00 -6.82 -15.44
CA ILE A 34 0.73 -5.64 -14.61
C ILE A 34 -0.13 -4.57 -15.33
N PRO A 35 0.05 -4.24 -16.62
CA PRO A 35 -0.76 -3.22 -17.27
C PRO A 35 -2.27 -3.54 -17.28
N GLU A 36 -2.63 -4.77 -17.66
CA GLU A 36 -4.03 -5.21 -17.73
C GLU A 36 -4.66 -5.30 -16.34
N MET A 37 -3.91 -5.82 -15.37
CA MET A 37 -4.33 -5.88 -13.98
C MET A 37 -4.55 -4.47 -13.40
N ALA A 38 -3.63 -3.54 -13.64
CA ALA A 38 -3.73 -2.16 -13.18
C ALA A 38 -4.97 -1.46 -13.76
N ALA A 39 -5.26 -1.65 -15.04
CA ALA A 39 -6.46 -1.13 -15.69
C ALA A 39 -7.75 -1.72 -15.10
N THR A 40 -7.74 -3.00 -14.72
CA THR A 40 -8.89 -3.65 -14.08
C THR A 40 -9.09 -3.12 -12.66
N ILE A 41 -8.03 -3.00 -11.87
CA ILE A 41 -8.10 -2.43 -10.51
C ILE A 41 -8.59 -0.98 -10.54
N ALA A 42 -8.12 -0.18 -11.51
CA ALA A 42 -8.52 1.23 -11.67
C ALA A 42 -10.03 1.44 -11.87
N ARG A 43 -10.75 0.42 -12.40
CA ARG A 43 -12.21 0.49 -12.60
C ARG A 43 -13.02 0.12 -11.36
N ALA A 44 -12.44 -0.62 -10.41
CA ALA A 44 -13.17 -1.19 -9.28
C ALA A 44 -12.76 -0.61 -7.92
N ALA A 45 -11.51 -0.18 -7.77
CA ALA A 45 -10.92 0.20 -6.49
C ALA A 45 -10.71 1.70 -6.33
N ASN A 46 -10.63 2.15 -5.08
CA ASN A 46 -10.27 3.52 -4.72
C ASN A 46 -8.79 3.65 -4.38
N TYR A 47 -8.16 2.57 -3.93
CA TYR A 47 -6.76 2.53 -3.52
C TYR A 47 -6.09 1.23 -3.96
N ILE A 48 -4.78 1.27 -4.13
CA ILE A 48 -3.95 0.08 -4.28
C ILE A 48 -3.09 -0.01 -3.03
N PHE A 49 -3.18 -1.13 -2.31
CA PHE A 49 -2.26 -1.42 -1.22
C PHE A 49 -1.12 -2.29 -1.72
N VAL A 50 0.09 -2.04 -1.26
CA VAL A 50 1.27 -2.83 -1.62
C VAL A 50 1.94 -3.36 -0.35
N GLY A 51 2.07 -4.68 -0.24
CA GLY A 51 2.68 -5.35 0.90
C GLY A 51 2.03 -6.71 1.19
N GLY A 52 2.11 -7.19 2.43
CA GLY A 52 1.46 -8.43 2.87
C GLY A 52 2.33 -9.69 2.93
N SER A 53 3.65 -9.58 2.77
CA SER A 53 4.59 -10.69 2.88
C SER A 53 5.99 -10.23 3.33
N THR A 54 6.88 -11.18 3.64
CA THR A 54 8.31 -10.92 3.87
C THR A 54 8.99 -10.73 2.52
N VAL A 55 9.02 -9.50 2.04
CA VAL A 55 9.52 -9.18 0.71
C VAL A 55 11.03 -8.91 0.75
N ALA A 56 11.78 -9.43 -0.24
CA ALA A 56 13.17 -9.06 -0.44
C ALA A 56 13.34 -7.55 -0.77
N ASN A 57 14.43 -6.95 -0.31
CA ASN A 57 14.73 -5.53 -0.52
C ASN A 57 14.56 -5.12 -2.00
N GLY A 58 13.87 -3.99 -2.22
CA GLY A 58 13.70 -3.38 -3.54
C GLY A 58 12.50 -3.87 -4.36
N LYS A 59 11.90 -5.04 -4.08
CA LYS A 59 10.71 -5.51 -4.84
C LYS A 59 9.50 -4.60 -4.64
N THR A 60 9.29 -4.09 -3.42
CA THR A 60 8.19 -3.15 -3.13
C THR A 60 8.31 -1.88 -3.98
N GLU A 61 9.51 -1.29 -4.04
CA GLU A 61 9.77 -0.11 -4.86
C GLU A 61 9.56 -0.38 -6.36
N ALA A 62 10.06 -1.52 -6.84
CA ALA A 62 9.87 -1.93 -8.23
C ALA A 62 8.39 -2.04 -8.58
N LEU A 63 7.59 -2.73 -7.76
CA LEU A 63 6.16 -2.88 -7.99
C LEU A 63 5.43 -1.52 -7.95
N VAL A 64 5.69 -0.68 -6.94
CA VAL A 64 5.10 0.66 -6.85
C VAL A 64 5.43 1.50 -8.08
N SER A 65 6.68 1.45 -8.54
CA SER A 65 7.15 2.20 -9.71
C SER A 65 6.48 1.74 -11.01
N VAL A 66 6.25 0.43 -11.18
CA VAL A 66 5.54 -0.10 -12.35
C VAL A 66 4.05 0.25 -12.28
N LEU A 67 3.40 0.09 -11.13
CA LEU A 67 1.98 0.41 -10.95
C LEU A 67 1.68 1.88 -11.27
N LYS A 68 2.56 2.80 -10.86
CA LYS A 68 2.43 4.23 -11.17
C LYS A 68 2.47 4.56 -12.66
N LYS A 69 3.05 3.70 -13.51
CA LYS A 69 3.05 3.90 -14.97
C LYS A 69 1.68 3.58 -15.58
N TYR A 70 0.89 2.72 -14.94
CA TYR A 70 -0.33 2.16 -15.51
C TYR A 70 -1.61 2.49 -14.71
N SER A 71 -1.49 3.15 -13.56
CA SER A 71 -2.63 3.54 -12.74
C SER A 71 -2.42 4.89 -12.07
N ASN A 72 -3.50 5.68 -12.03
CA ASN A 72 -3.57 6.94 -11.30
C ASN A 72 -4.18 6.79 -9.90
N LEU A 73 -4.52 5.56 -9.48
CA LEU A 73 -5.04 5.32 -8.14
C LEU A 73 -3.95 5.59 -7.08
N PRO A 74 -4.30 6.17 -5.92
CA PRO A 74 -3.34 6.34 -4.85
C PRO A 74 -2.83 4.98 -4.34
N ILE A 75 -1.52 4.85 -4.27
CA ILE A 75 -0.82 3.66 -3.77
C ILE A 75 -0.44 3.87 -2.31
N VAL A 76 -0.87 2.97 -1.43
CA VAL A 76 -0.59 3.01 0.01
C VAL A 76 0.23 1.77 0.40
N LEU A 77 1.34 1.98 1.10
CA LEU A 77 2.12 0.86 1.61
C LEU A 77 1.40 0.20 2.79
N PHE A 78 1.36 -1.13 2.77
CA PHE A 78 0.95 -1.97 3.88
C PHE A 78 2.16 -2.79 4.36
N PRO A 79 3.14 -2.15 5.02
CA PRO A 79 4.43 -2.75 5.31
C PRO A 79 4.34 -3.76 6.45
N GLY A 80 5.05 -4.87 6.32
CA GLY A 80 5.33 -5.80 7.42
C GLY A 80 6.68 -5.53 8.12
N ASP A 81 7.58 -4.80 7.45
CA ASP A 81 8.93 -4.48 7.93
C ASP A 81 9.42 -3.14 7.35
N TYR A 82 10.29 -2.43 8.07
CA TYR A 82 10.83 -1.12 7.67
C TYR A 82 11.53 -1.14 6.30
N THR A 83 12.14 -2.27 5.92
CA THR A 83 12.81 -2.44 4.63
C THR A 83 11.89 -2.33 3.41
N GLN A 84 10.57 -2.41 3.63
CA GLN A 84 9.55 -2.33 2.59
C GLN A 84 9.12 -0.89 2.29
N ILE A 85 9.63 0.09 3.04
CA ILE A 85 9.29 1.51 2.88
C ILE A 85 9.97 2.07 1.63
N THR A 86 9.23 2.85 0.84
CA THR A 86 9.73 3.58 -0.34
C THR A 86 9.07 4.94 -0.43
N ASP A 87 9.83 5.93 -0.88
CA ASP A 87 9.34 7.30 -1.17
C ASP A 87 8.46 7.36 -2.42
N LYS A 88 8.38 6.26 -3.18
CA LYS A 88 7.61 6.17 -4.42
C LYS A 88 6.12 5.98 -4.19
N ALA A 89 5.64 5.64 -2.99
CA ALA A 89 4.21 5.51 -2.71
C ALA A 89 3.52 6.86 -2.42
N ASN A 90 2.20 6.88 -2.30
CA ASN A 90 1.45 8.10 -1.93
C ASN A 90 1.27 8.23 -0.41
N ALA A 91 1.18 7.10 0.31
CA ALA A 91 1.11 7.06 1.76
C ALA A 91 1.59 5.70 2.30
N ILE A 92 1.66 5.61 3.62
CA ILE A 92 1.98 4.39 4.37
C ILE A 92 0.93 4.19 5.45
N LEU A 93 0.49 2.94 5.62
CA LEU A 93 -0.21 2.52 6.83
C LEU A 93 0.86 2.28 7.91
N PHE A 94 0.98 3.21 8.85
CA PHE A 94 1.95 3.11 9.94
C PHE A 94 1.40 2.19 11.04
N LEU A 95 1.58 0.88 10.86
CA LEU A 95 0.93 -0.16 11.65
C LEU A 95 1.54 -0.27 13.06
N SER A 96 0.69 -0.69 14.01
CA SER A 96 1.09 -1.18 15.34
C SER A 96 0.23 -2.41 15.66
N LEU A 97 0.87 -3.55 15.91
CA LEU A 97 0.18 -4.82 16.10
C LEU A 97 -0.33 -4.99 17.53
N LEU A 98 -1.39 -4.27 17.88
CA LEU A 98 -1.96 -4.22 19.24
C LEU A 98 -2.55 -5.55 19.74
N SER A 99 -2.81 -6.50 18.83
CA SER A 99 -3.30 -7.83 19.17
C SER A 99 -2.19 -8.79 19.63
N GLY A 100 -0.92 -8.40 19.52
CA GLY A 100 0.23 -9.16 19.98
C GLY A 100 1.01 -8.42 21.06
N ASP A 101 1.97 -9.11 21.67
CA ASP A 101 2.84 -8.59 22.73
C ASP A 101 4.31 -8.45 22.28
N ASN A 102 4.64 -8.85 21.05
CA ASN A 102 5.99 -8.74 20.52
C ASN A 102 6.37 -7.26 20.28
N PRO A 103 7.34 -6.69 21.04
CA PRO A 103 7.71 -5.29 20.92
C PRO A 103 8.24 -4.91 19.54
N GLU A 104 8.72 -5.91 18.79
CA GLU A 104 9.15 -5.75 17.40
C GLU A 104 8.08 -5.06 16.54
N TYR A 105 6.85 -5.59 16.58
CA TYR A 105 5.72 -5.11 15.78
C TYR A 105 4.81 -4.11 16.51
N LEU A 106 5.08 -3.83 17.79
CA LEU A 106 4.42 -2.78 18.55
C LEU A 106 5.07 -1.41 18.31
N ILE A 107 6.41 -1.32 18.40
CA ILE A 107 7.11 -0.03 18.34
C ILE A 107 8.53 -0.06 17.74
N ARG A 108 9.22 -1.21 17.69
CA ARG A 108 10.63 -1.22 17.24
C ARG A 108 10.80 -1.02 15.74
N GLN A 109 9.89 -1.55 14.92
CA GLN A 109 9.91 -1.34 13.46
C GLN A 109 9.85 0.15 13.09
N GLN A 110 9.17 0.97 13.89
CA GLN A 110 9.01 2.40 13.72
C GLN A 110 10.29 3.20 14.02
N LEU A 111 11.27 2.59 14.71
CA LEU A 111 12.56 3.20 15.05
C LEU A 111 13.66 2.85 14.04
N LYS A 112 13.41 1.93 13.11
CA LYS A 112 14.38 1.45 12.12
C LYS A 112 14.37 2.33 10.87
N SER A 113 15.48 2.32 10.13
CA SER A 113 15.73 3.11 8.92
C SER A 113 16.49 2.32 7.87
#